data_AF-A0A950Y1N6-F1
#
_entry.id   AF-A0A950Y1N6-F1
#
_cell.length_a   1.000
_cell.length_b   1.000
_cell.length_c   1.000
_cell.angle_alpha   90.00
_cell.angle_beta   90.00
_cell.angle_gamma   90.00
#
_symmetry.space_group_name_H-M   'P 1'
#
loop_
_entity.id
_entity.type
_entity.pdbx_description
1 polymer ?
#
loop_
_entity_poly.entity_id
_entity_poly.type
_entity_poly.pdbx_seq_one_letter_code
_entity_poly.pdbx_strand_id
1 'polypeptide(L)'
;MLRYLCTSSLADEGEQVSEYTIALDVLGKAEDFKEGKDAIVRVEVHRLRKRLAEFYDDEGQAHRVRIVIPTGKYVPQFKLMENDNGNGAISEPEPPAFQTHVIEALQPKPDNAPRQLLTMAGDSIFARWPRFGLRTLLVAAVIIAVGLSAFEFRRAEERPLESFWNPVLSSTGDILLCIGNRSGGRSHSAFDASGSASLNLKEFHTADSQMVHVADAAALARFAGVMQARGKRYRIVSQSEATYADLRSSPVVLIGLLNNDWTKRLVGLRFTAERIGPGKVLIRDHSNPSRADWFIDYYKPVLEISKDYALVLRATDPKTEQIVVAAGGMSVFGTLAAAEFLTNSNEFRKLAASAPKGWANKNLEVVLSTDVIRGNAGPPTVVATHFW
;
A
#
# COMPACT_ATOMS: atom_id res chain seq x y z
N MET A 1 -30.68 -11.99 -16.46
CA MET A 1 -30.26 -10.92 -17.39
C MET A 1 -30.08 -9.54 -16.77
N LEU A 2 -31.10 -8.86 -16.22
CA LEU A 2 -30.92 -7.53 -15.61
C LEU A 2 -29.82 -7.49 -14.55
N ARG A 3 -29.83 -8.48 -13.65
CA ARG A 3 -28.79 -8.68 -12.64
C ARG A 3 -27.41 -8.78 -13.27
N TYR A 4 -27.24 -9.62 -14.30
CA TYR A 4 -25.97 -9.77 -15.03
C TYR A 4 -25.51 -8.42 -15.59
N LEU A 5 -26.34 -7.72 -16.36
CA LEU A 5 -25.97 -6.44 -16.96
C LEU A 5 -25.60 -5.38 -15.90
N CYS A 6 -26.32 -5.32 -14.78
CA CYS A 6 -26.02 -4.37 -13.70
C CYS A 6 -24.74 -4.77 -12.96
N THR A 7 -24.57 -6.06 -12.64
CA THR A 7 -23.38 -6.55 -11.96
C THR A 7 -22.15 -6.38 -12.84
N SER A 8 -22.19 -6.73 -14.12
CA SER A 8 -21.07 -6.50 -15.05
C SER A 8 -20.80 -5.02 -15.28
N SER A 9 -21.83 -4.14 -15.23
CA SER A 9 -21.64 -2.70 -15.35
C SER A 9 -21.13 -2.02 -14.07
N LEU A 10 -21.34 -2.63 -12.90
CA LEU A 10 -20.95 -2.11 -11.59
C LEU A 10 -19.67 -2.78 -11.06
N ALA A 11 -19.39 -3.99 -11.52
CA ALA A 11 -18.10 -4.62 -11.40
C ALA A 11 -17.13 -3.82 -12.27
N ASP A 12 -16.03 -3.39 -11.68
CA ASP A 12 -14.98 -2.59 -12.31
C ASP A 12 -14.13 -3.42 -13.31
N GLU A 13 -14.72 -4.48 -13.84
CA GLU A 13 -14.18 -5.30 -14.89
C GLU A 13 -14.69 -4.65 -16.18
N GLY A 14 -13.82 -3.92 -16.88
CA GLY A 14 -14.10 -3.37 -18.22
C GLY A 14 -14.35 -4.43 -19.30
N GLU A 15 -14.98 -5.55 -18.93
CA GLU A 15 -15.51 -6.55 -19.82
C GLU A 15 -16.59 -5.85 -20.66
N GLN A 16 -16.28 -5.64 -21.93
CA GLN A 16 -17.26 -5.08 -22.86
C GLN A 16 -18.44 -6.05 -22.90
N VAL A 17 -19.55 -5.65 -22.27
CA VAL A 17 -20.83 -6.34 -22.39
C VAL A 17 -21.22 -6.32 -23.86
N SER A 18 -20.92 -7.43 -24.53
CA SER A 18 -21.11 -7.66 -25.96
C SER A 18 -22.31 -8.59 -26.17
N GLU A 19 -22.76 -8.70 -27.42
CA GLU A 19 -23.84 -9.62 -27.74
C GLU A 19 -23.40 -11.08 -27.50
N TYR A 20 -22.14 -11.38 -27.82
CA TYR A 20 -21.50 -12.67 -27.61
C TYR A 20 -21.46 -13.08 -26.13
N THR A 21 -20.94 -12.23 -25.24
CA THR A 21 -20.84 -12.54 -23.81
C THR A 21 -22.21 -12.76 -23.18
N ILE A 22 -23.21 -11.95 -23.52
CA ILE A 22 -24.59 -12.17 -23.04
C ILE A 22 -25.14 -13.52 -23.54
N ALA A 23 -24.86 -13.91 -24.78
CA ALA A 23 -25.35 -15.17 -25.34
C ALA A 23 -24.79 -16.39 -24.59
N LEU A 24 -23.51 -16.39 -24.27
CA LEU A 24 -22.85 -17.47 -23.53
C LEU A 24 -23.23 -17.44 -22.04
N ASP A 25 -23.01 -16.32 -21.38
CA ASP A 25 -23.01 -16.25 -19.91
C ASP A 25 -24.41 -16.16 -19.32
N VAL A 26 -25.39 -15.68 -20.09
CA VAL A 26 -26.78 -15.50 -19.63
C VAL A 26 -27.75 -16.44 -20.33
N LEU A 27 -27.56 -16.67 -21.63
CA LEU A 27 -28.49 -17.47 -22.44
C LEU A 27 -28.01 -18.91 -22.67
N GLY A 28 -26.80 -19.28 -22.20
CA GLY A 28 -26.27 -20.64 -22.29
C GLY A 28 -26.04 -21.12 -23.72
N LYS A 29 -25.76 -20.21 -24.65
CA LYS A 29 -25.45 -20.54 -26.05
C LYS A 29 -24.03 -21.14 -26.14
N ALA A 30 -23.83 -21.97 -27.16
CA ALA A 30 -22.51 -22.51 -27.48
C ALA A 30 -21.59 -21.44 -28.10
N GLU A 31 -20.28 -21.70 -28.08
CA GLU A 31 -19.22 -20.79 -28.59
C GLU A 31 -19.32 -20.51 -30.10
N ASP A 32 -20.16 -21.24 -30.83
CA ASP A 32 -20.44 -21.01 -32.25
C ASP A 32 -21.45 -19.88 -32.51
N PHE A 33 -21.93 -19.20 -31.45
CA PHE A 33 -22.81 -18.05 -31.53
C PHE A 33 -22.21 -16.94 -32.41
N LYS A 34 -22.97 -16.48 -33.40
CA LYS A 34 -22.57 -15.39 -34.31
C LYS A 34 -23.41 -14.15 -34.07
N GLU A 35 -22.75 -13.11 -33.55
CA GLU A 35 -23.32 -11.77 -33.44
C GLU A 35 -23.89 -11.31 -34.80
N GLY A 36 -25.02 -10.62 -34.77
CA GLY A 36 -25.72 -10.17 -35.97
C GLY A 36 -26.62 -11.22 -36.63
N LYS A 37 -26.25 -12.51 -36.69
CA LYS A 37 -27.06 -13.56 -37.31
C LYS A 37 -28.15 -14.13 -36.39
N ASP A 38 -27.82 -14.39 -35.13
CA ASP A 38 -28.81 -14.77 -34.11
C ASP A 38 -29.27 -13.49 -33.39
N ALA A 39 -30.58 -13.25 -33.35
CA ALA A 39 -31.16 -12.04 -32.77
C ALA A 39 -31.62 -12.23 -31.32
N ILE A 40 -31.41 -13.41 -30.72
CA ILE A 40 -31.95 -13.77 -29.41
C ILE A 40 -31.57 -12.78 -28.30
N VAL A 41 -30.31 -12.33 -28.29
CA VAL A 41 -29.84 -11.34 -27.31
C VAL A 41 -30.53 -10.00 -27.52
N ARG A 42 -30.65 -9.53 -28.77
CA ARG A 42 -31.36 -8.28 -29.10
C ARG A 42 -32.82 -8.32 -28.67
N VAL A 43 -33.49 -9.46 -28.85
CA VAL A 43 -34.89 -9.66 -28.43
C VAL A 43 -35.03 -9.63 -26.91
N GLU A 44 -34.19 -10.34 -26.17
CA GLU A 44 -34.26 -10.36 -24.71
C GLU A 44 -33.90 -9.00 -24.10
N VAL A 45 -32.96 -8.25 -24.68
CA VAL A 45 -32.61 -6.90 -24.20
C VAL A 45 -33.76 -5.93 -24.50
N HIS A 46 -34.44 -6.09 -25.63
CA HIS A 46 -35.64 -5.31 -25.93
C HIS A 46 -36.77 -5.59 -24.93
N ARG A 47 -37.04 -6.86 -24.59
CA ARG A 47 -38.02 -7.23 -23.56
C ARG A 47 -37.66 -6.66 -22.19
N LEU A 48 -36.38 -6.69 -21.83
CA LEU A 48 -35.90 -6.11 -20.58
C LEU A 48 -36.10 -4.59 -20.52
N ARG A 49 -35.79 -3.87 -21.61
CA ARG A 49 -36.06 -2.42 -21.69
C ARG A 49 -37.55 -2.11 -21.48
N LYS A 50 -38.44 -2.86 -22.12
CA LYS A 50 -39.88 -2.69 -21.98
C LYS A 50 -40.34 -2.88 -20.53
N ARG A 51 -39.89 -3.95 -19.87
CA ARG A 51 -40.20 -4.21 -18.46
C ARG A 51 -39.65 -3.16 -17.49
N LEU A 52 -38.45 -2.64 -17.76
CA LEU A 52 -37.89 -1.54 -16.96
C LEU A 52 -38.71 -0.25 -17.11
N ALA A 53 -39.15 0.07 -18.33
CA ALA A 53 -40.02 1.22 -18.57
C ALA A 53 -41.36 1.07 -17.83
N GLU A 54 -42.04 -0.07 -18.00
CA GLU A 54 -43.29 -0.39 -17.29
C GLU A 54 -43.12 -0.29 -15.76
N PHE A 55 -42.02 -0.81 -15.22
CA PHE A 55 -41.74 -0.72 -13.79
C PHE A 55 -41.55 0.71 -13.30
N TYR A 56 -40.75 1.53 -13.98
CA TYR A 56 -40.52 2.92 -13.55
C TYR A 56 -41.67 3.88 -13.86
N ASP A 57 -42.61 3.49 -14.72
CA ASP A 57 -43.85 4.22 -15.00
C ASP A 57 -44.96 3.93 -13.98
N ASP A 58 -44.82 2.92 -13.12
CA ASP A 58 -45.79 2.57 -12.07
C ASP A 58 -45.11 2.47 -10.69
N GLU A 59 -44.84 1.25 -10.20
CA GLU A 59 -44.29 0.98 -8.86
C GLU A 59 -42.96 1.69 -8.58
N GLY A 60 -42.14 1.87 -9.61
CA GLY A 60 -40.80 2.42 -9.55
C GLY A 60 -40.71 3.95 -9.59
N GLN A 61 -41.83 4.68 -9.73
CA GLN A 61 -41.79 6.13 -9.97
C GLN A 61 -41.01 6.92 -8.91
N ALA A 62 -41.15 6.54 -7.64
CA ALA A 62 -40.51 7.21 -6.49
C ALA A 62 -39.06 6.76 -6.22
N HIS A 63 -38.54 5.79 -6.97
CA HIS A 63 -37.16 5.34 -6.81
C HIS A 63 -36.18 6.41 -7.32
N ARG A 64 -35.27 6.83 -6.42
CA ARG A 64 -34.24 7.84 -6.73
C ARG A 64 -33.26 7.41 -7.81
N VAL A 65 -33.07 6.11 -8.00
CA VAL A 65 -32.16 5.56 -9.02
C VAL A 65 -33.00 4.89 -10.09
N ARG A 66 -32.86 5.34 -11.34
CA ARG A 66 -33.47 4.72 -12.52
C ARG A 66 -32.42 4.02 -13.36
N ILE A 67 -32.67 2.75 -13.67
CA ILE A 67 -31.82 1.94 -14.55
C ILE A 67 -32.32 2.09 -15.99
N VAL A 68 -31.47 2.61 -16.88
CA VAL A 68 -31.79 2.84 -18.29
C VAL A 68 -30.80 2.07 -19.16
N ILE A 69 -31.29 1.23 -20.08
CA ILE A 69 -30.44 0.54 -21.06
C ILE A 69 -30.64 1.23 -22.43
N PRO A 70 -29.69 2.04 -22.93
CA PRO A 70 -29.86 2.77 -24.19
C PRO A 70 -30.12 1.84 -25.38
N THR A 71 -30.88 2.33 -26.37
CA THR A 71 -31.09 1.60 -27.63
C THR A 71 -29.75 1.35 -28.33
N GLY A 72 -29.56 0.13 -28.83
CA GLY A 72 -28.31 -0.28 -29.48
C GLY A 72 -27.12 -0.51 -28.54
N LYS A 73 -27.29 -0.32 -27.22
CA LYS A 73 -26.27 -0.62 -26.21
C LYS A 73 -26.75 -1.72 -25.27
N TYR A 74 -25.80 -2.45 -24.71
CA TYR A 74 -26.06 -3.51 -23.74
C TYR A 74 -25.70 -3.11 -22.30
N VAL A 75 -24.97 -2.00 -22.13
CA VAL A 75 -24.56 -1.49 -20.82
C VAL A 75 -25.66 -0.63 -20.19
N PRO A 76 -26.14 -0.94 -18.98
CA PRO A 76 -27.09 -0.11 -18.24
C PRO A 76 -26.46 1.18 -17.73
N GLN A 77 -27.25 2.23 -17.65
CA GLN A 77 -26.90 3.53 -17.06
C GLN A 77 -27.78 3.78 -15.84
N PHE A 78 -27.20 4.34 -14.79
CA PHE A 78 -27.90 4.67 -13.55
C PHE A 78 -28.11 6.17 -13.47
N LYS A 79 -29.36 6.62 -13.58
CA LYS A 79 -29.73 8.03 -13.45
C LYS A 79 -30.26 8.30 -12.04
N LEU A 80 -29.67 9.28 -11.37
CA LEU A 80 -30.19 9.80 -10.12
C LEU A 80 -31.27 10.84 -10.43
N MET A 81 -32.49 10.62 -9.95
CA MET A 81 -33.56 11.60 -10.00
C MET A 81 -33.46 12.47 -8.75
N GLU A 82 -33.20 13.76 -8.93
CA GLU A 82 -33.30 14.73 -7.85
C GLU A 82 -34.78 14.87 -7.49
N ASN A 83 -35.11 14.48 -6.26
CA ASN A 83 -36.38 14.89 -5.68
C ASN A 83 -36.21 16.37 -5.34
N ASP A 84 -36.86 17.24 -6.12
CA ASP A 84 -36.83 18.70 -5.97
C ASP A 84 -37.51 19.15 -4.68
N ASN A 85 -36.90 18.83 -3.54
CA ASN A 85 -37.29 19.25 -2.20
C ASN A 85 -36.01 19.56 -1.42
N GLY A 86 -35.57 20.82 -1.47
CA GLY A 86 -34.62 21.33 -0.47
C GLY A 86 -33.58 22.29 -1.02
N ASN A 87 -34.03 23.44 -1.51
CA ASN A 87 -33.22 24.64 -1.64
C ASN A 87 -32.53 24.92 -0.29
N GLY A 88 -31.20 24.91 -0.27
CA GLY A 88 -30.41 25.05 0.95
C GLY A 88 -28.97 25.43 0.63
N ALA A 89 -28.79 26.53 -0.11
CA ALA A 89 -27.51 27.20 -0.22
C ALA A 89 -27.06 27.63 1.19
N ILE A 90 -25.99 27.01 1.71
CA ILE A 90 -25.23 27.55 2.82
C ILE A 90 -23.97 28.15 2.21
N SER A 91 -23.98 29.47 2.10
CA SER A 91 -22.79 30.28 1.81
C SER A 91 -21.88 30.24 3.03
N GLU A 92 -20.66 29.78 2.84
CA GLU A 92 -19.59 29.79 3.85
C GLU A 92 -18.89 31.18 3.84
N PRO A 93 -18.72 31.85 5.00
CA PRO A 93 -18.04 33.13 5.07
C PRO A 93 -16.52 32.98 5.13
N GLU A 94 -15.84 33.84 4.38
CA GLU A 94 -14.39 33.97 4.23
C GLU A 94 -13.70 34.44 5.55
N PRO A 95 -12.51 33.91 5.90
CA PRO A 95 -11.78 34.29 7.11
C PRO A 95 -10.92 35.57 6.94
N PRO A 96 -10.75 36.41 7.98
CA PRO A 96 -9.95 37.64 7.88
C PRO A 96 -8.43 37.40 8.02
N ALA A 97 -7.67 38.24 7.32
CA ALA A 97 -6.22 38.26 7.25
C ALA A 97 -5.55 38.69 8.57
N PHE A 98 -4.46 38.00 8.93
CA PHE A 98 -3.55 38.39 10.02
C PHE A 98 -2.60 39.50 9.57
N GLN A 99 -2.50 40.58 10.35
CA GLN A 99 -1.48 41.62 10.22
C GLN A 99 -0.31 41.34 11.16
N THR A 100 0.90 41.25 10.60
CA THR A 100 2.16 41.10 11.32
C THR A 100 2.66 42.46 11.79
N HIS A 101 2.71 42.68 13.10
CA HIS A 101 3.47 43.78 13.69
C HIS A 101 4.96 43.40 13.80
N VAL A 102 5.79 44.14 13.09
CA VAL A 102 7.25 44.15 13.20
C VAL A 102 7.64 44.94 14.45
N ILE A 103 8.44 44.36 15.34
CA ILE A 103 9.21 45.12 16.34
C ILE A 103 10.69 44.91 16.07
N GLU A 104 11.35 46.04 15.88
CA GLU A 104 12.75 46.24 15.52
C GLU A 104 13.70 46.09 16.71
N ALA A 105 14.94 45.75 16.37
CA ALA A 105 16.00 45.31 17.25
C ALA A 105 16.57 46.39 18.19
N LEU A 106 17.04 45.96 19.36
CA LEU A 106 18.02 46.69 20.17
C LEU A 106 19.14 45.74 20.60
N GLN A 107 20.34 45.98 20.05
CA GLN A 107 21.61 45.44 20.52
C GLN A 107 22.11 46.24 21.74
N PRO A 108 22.87 45.65 22.68
CA PRO A 108 23.69 46.42 23.60
C PRO A 108 25.19 46.38 23.22
N LYS A 109 25.79 47.55 23.45
CA LYS A 109 27.17 48.01 23.21
C LYS A 109 28.13 47.55 24.33
N PRO A 110 29.46 47.42 24.08
CA PRO A 110 30.44 46.97 25.08
C PRO A 110 31.04 48.14 25.87
N ASP A 111 31.48 47.88 27.11
CA ASP A 111 32.38 48.78 27.84
C ASP A 111 33.37 48.02 28.73
N ASN A 112 34.58 48.57 28.84
CA ASN A 112 35.82 47.96 29.33
C ASN A 112 36.16 48.34 30.79
N ALA A 113 36.76 47.36 31.52
CA ALA A 113 37.89 47.46 32.49
C ALA A 113 37.69 48.14 33.89
N PRO A 114 38.61 47.96 34.88
CA PRO A 114 39.30 46.72 35.36
C PRO A 114 39.45 46.59 36.91
N ARG A 115 39.96 45.40 37.33
CA ARG A 115 40.74 45.05 38.56
C ARG A 115 40.07 45.05 39.95
N GLN A 116 40.16 43.91 40.64
CA GLN A 116 40.97 43.78 41.87
C GLN A 116 41.38 42.32 42.16
N LEU A 117 42.65 42.18 42.57
CA LEU A 117 43.36 40.96 42.98
C LEU A 117 42.93 40.53 44.38
N LEU A 118 42.70 39.23 44.59
CA LEU A 118 43.02 38.57 45.86
C LEU A 118 43.62 37.19 45.59
N THR A 119 44.90 37.11 45.97
CA THR A 119 45.75 35.93 46.12
C THR A 119 45.38 35.12 47.35
N MET A 120 45.16 33.81 47.20
CA MET A 120 45.43 32.73 48.19
C MET A 120 45.60 31.44 47.37
N ALA A 121 46.79 30.86 47.20
CA ALA A 121 47.64 30.12 48.14
C ALA A 121 47.05 28.76 48.60
N GLY A 122 47.76 27.69 48.22
CA GLY A 122 47.68 26.32 48.78
C GLY A 122 46.71 25.38 48.06
N ASP A 123 47.02 24.15 47.69
CA ASP A 123 48.25 23.37 47.77
C ASP A 123 48.14 22.24 46.73
N SER A 124 49.28 21.87 46.17
CA SER A 124 49.42 20.82 45.16
C SER A 124 49.09 19.43 45.74
N ILE A 125 47.96 18.86 45.35
CA ILE A 125 47.65 17.44 45.55
C ILE A 125 48.22 16.65 44.35
N PHE A 126 49.55 16.63 44.23
CA PHE A 126 50.26 15.66 43.40
C PHE A 126 51.20 14.88 44.32
N ALA A 127 50.67 13.88 45.00
CA ALA A 127 51.47 12.95 45.78
C ALA A 127 50.96 11.51 45.65
N ARG A 128 51.79 10.71 44.97
CA ARG A 128 51.90 9.24 45.07
C ARG A 128 50.68 8.43 44.59
N TRP A 129 50.64 8.16 43.29
CA TRP A 129 50.07 6.90 42.80
C TRP A 129 51.11 5.78 43.01
N PRO A 130 50.89 4.82 43.93
CA PRO A 130 51.70 3.61 43.95
C PRO A 130 51.34 2.78 42.70
N ARG A 131 52.16 1.78 42.39
CA ARG A 131 52.06 0.87 41.23
C ARG A 131 50.72 0.10 41.06
N PHE A 132 49.70 0.43 41.86
CA PHE A 132 48.32 -0.02 41.75
C PHE A 132 47.51 0.74 40.69
N GLY A 133 47.86 1.99 40.35
CA GLY A 133 47.10 2.81 39.38
C GLY A 133 47.05 2.22 37.96
N LEU A 134 48.15 1.58 37.52
CA LEU A 134 48.20 0.95 36.19
C LEU A 134 47.40 -0.35 36.11
N ARG A 135 47.37 -1.13 37.21
CA ARG A 135 46.59 -2.38 37.28
C ARG A 135 45.10 -2.08 37.38
N THR A 136 44.69 -1.07 38.14
CA THR A 136 43.28 -0.63 38.20
C THR A 136 42.81 -0.02 36.88
N LEU A 137 43.67 0.74 36.20
CA LEU A 137 43.36 1.26 34.86
C LEU A 137 43.25 0.15 33.80
N LEU A 138 44.11 -0.86 33.84
CA LEU A 138 44.01 -2.02 32.95
C LEU A 138 42.74 -2.83 33.20
N VAL A 139 42.39 -3.09 34.46
CA VAL A 139 41.14 -3.79 34.80
C VAL A 139 39.93 -2.96 34.38
N ALA A 140 39.92 -1.65 34.62
CA ALA A 140 38.85 -0.77 34.14
C ALA A 140 38.76 -0.74 32.61
N ALA A 141 39.88 -0.69 31.89
CA ALA A 141 39.90 -0.74 30.43
C ALA A 141 39.40 -2.08 29.89
N VAL A 142 39.74 -3.20 30.54
CA VAL A 142 39.21 -4.53 30.17
C VAL A 142 37.72 -4.63 30.48
N ILE A 143 37.23 -4.11 31.61
CA ILE A 143 35.79 -4.09 31.92
C ILE A 143 35.04 -3.20 30.93
N ILE A 144 35.60 -2.06 30.53
CA ILE A 144 35.02 -1.19 29.50
C ILE A 144 35.06 -1.88 28.14
N ALA A 145 36.16 -2.56 27.78
CA ALA A 145 36.26 -3.30 26.52
C ALA A 145 35.30 -4.49 26.48
N VAL A 146 35.18 -5.26 27.56
CA VAL A 146 34.22 -6.36 27.70
C VAL A 146 32.80 -5.81 27.76
N GLY A 147 32.58 -4.68 28.42
CA GLY A 147 31.30 -3.99 28.48
C GLY A 147 30.87 -3.45 27.12
N LEU A 148 31.79 -2.85 26.36
CA LEU A 148 31.59 -2.40 24.99
C LEU A 148 31.42 -3.57 24.03
N SER A 149 32.21 -4.64 24.15
CA SER A 149 32.04 -5.85 23.36
C SER A 149 30.74 -6.56 23.69
N ALA A 150 30.34 -6.66 24.97
CA ALA A 150 29.05 -7.24 25.37
C ALA A 150 27.88 -6.33 25.01
N PHE A 151 28.07 -5.01 25.01
CA PHE A 151 27.09 -4.03 24.54
C PHE A 151 26.94 -4.12 23.02
N GLU A 152 28.03 -4.19 22.26
CA GLU A 152 28.05 -4.45 20.82
C GLU A 152 27.47 -5.84 20.49
N PHE A 153 27.74 -6.87 21.29
CA PHE A 153 27.18 -8.21 21.11
C PHE A 153 25.68 -8.27 21.46
N ARG A 154 25.23 -7.52 22.48
CA ARG A 154 23.81 -7.33 22.80
C ARG A 154 23.10 -6.40 21.81
N ARG A 155 23.83 -5.49 21.17
CA ARG A 155 23.35 -4.66 20.05
C ARG A 155 23.27 -5.50 18.77
N ALA A 156 24.15 -6.50 18.64
CA ALA A 156 24.16 -7.52 17.60
C ALA A 156 23.08 -8.61 17.79
N GLU A 157 22.48 -8.74 18.99
CA GLU A 157 21.06 -9.13 19.11
C GLU A 157 20.19 -7.98 18.60
N GLU A 158 20.40 -7.61 17.34
CA GLU A 158 19.60 -6.62 16.65
C GLU A 158 18.14 -7.06 16.74
N ARG A 159 17.24 -6.15 17.09
CA ARG A 159 15.81 -6.45 17.04
C ARG A 159 15.53 -6.88 15.60
N PRO A 160 15.03 -8.10 15.33
CA PRO A 160 14.97 -8.61 13.97
C PRO A 160 14.22 -7.70 13.00
N LEU A 161 13.21 -6.97 13.50
CA LEU A 161 12.50 -5.99 12.71
C LEU A 161 13.38 -4.78 12.30
N GLU A 162 14.31 -4.34 13.15
CA GLU A 162 15.29 -3.31 12.79
C GLU A 162 16.24 -3.82 11.71
N SER A 163 16.76 -5.05 11.83
CA SER A 163 17.61 -5.66 10.78
C SER A 163 16.89 -5.78 9.44
N PHE A 164 15.58 -6.03 9.45
CA PHE A 164 14.76 -6.03 8.23
C PHE A 164 14.76 -4.65 7.57
N TRP A 165 14.44 -3.59 8.31
CA TRP A 165 14.31 -2.24 7.78
C TRP A 165 15.65 -1.53 7.52
N ASN A 166 16.74 -1.97 8.15
CA ASN A 166 18.03 -1.31 8.12
C ASN A 166 18.50 -0.96 6.69
N PRO A 167 18.45 -1.86 5.68
CA PRO A 167 18.91 -1.54 4.33
C PRO A 167 18.18 -0.36 3.67
N VAL A 168 16.91 -0.12 4.00
CA VAL A 168 16.15 1.03 3.51
C VAL A 168 16.48 2.28 4.34
N LEU A 169 16.53 2.13 5.66
CA LEU A 169 16.74 3.22 6.62
C LEU A 169 18.14 3.81 6.57
N SER A 170 19.16 2.98 6.31
CA SER A 170 20.58 3.38 6.26
C SER A 170 20.98 4.07 4.96
N SER A 171 20.09 4.15 3.97
CA SER A 171 20.33 4.88 2.74
C SER A 171 20.58 6.38 3.00
N THR A 172 21.22 7.10 2.07
CA THR A 172 21.47 8.54 2.22
C THR A 172 20.33 9.41 1.68
N GLY A 173 19.50 8.89 0.77
CA GLY A 173 18.38 9.60 0.15
C GLY A 173 17.06 9.54 0.94
N ASP A 174 16.04 10.17 0.39
CA ASP A 174 14.67 10.05 0.91
C ASP A 174 14.07 8.71 0.46
N ILE A 175 13.23 8.11 1.30
CA ILE A 175 12.54 6.87 0.95
C ILE A 175 11.27 7.20 0.16
N LEU A 176 11.03 6.50 -0.94
CA LEU A 176 9.77 6.57 -1.64
C LEU A 176 8.76 5.59 -1.02
N LEU A 177 7.66 6.08 -0.46
CA LEU A 177 6.52 5.26 -0.07
C LEU A 177 5.50 5.29 -1.23
N CYS A 178 5.43 4.20 -1.98
CA CYS A 178 4.62 4.10 -3.19
C CYS A 178 3.38 3.25 -2.92
N ILE A 179 2.20 3.88 -2.88
CA ILE A 179 0.93 3.23 -2.57
C ILE A 179 0.17 2.82 -3.83
N GLY A 180 -0.37 1.60 -3.84
CA GLY A 180 -1.27 1.12 -4.88
C GLY A 180 -2.57 1.92 -4.95
N ASN A 181 -3.22 1.92 -6.12
CA ASN A 181 -4.56 2.50 -6.31
C ASN A 181 -5.53 1.42 -6.77
N ARG A 182 -6.84 1.71 -6.76
CA ARG A 182 -7.91 0.72 -6.93
C ARG A 182 -7.74 -0.15 -8.18
N SER A 183 -7.34 0.44 -9.30
CA SER A 183 -7.25 -0.28 -10.58
C SER A 183 -5.87 -0.81 -10.95
N GLY A 184 -4.81 -0.49 -10.18
CA GLY A 184 -3.47 -1.04 -10.37
C GLY A 184 -2.98 -1.00 -11.81
N GLY A 185 -2.73 0.20 -12.32
CA GLY A 185 -2.23 0.46 -13.68
C GLY A 185 -3.10 -0.03 -14.84
N ARG A 186 -4.26 -0.64 -14.57
CA ARG A 186 -5.21 -1.11 -15.58
C ARG A 186 -6.03 0.01 -16.23
N SER A 187 -5.88 1.24 -15.76
CA SER A 187 -6.22 2.40 -16.55
C SER A 187 -4.91 2.91 -17.14
N HIS A 188 -4.77 2.86 -18.48
CA HIS A 188 -4.05 3.94 -19.16
C HIS A 188 -4.51 5.22 -18.49
N SER A 189 -3.55 6.06 -18.09
CA SER A 189 -3.88 7.33 -17.48
C SER A 189 -4.99 7.94 -18.33
N ALA A 190 -5.98 8.56 -17.70
CA ALA A 190 -7.00 9.28 -18.46
C ALA A 190 -6.37 10.37 -19.40
N PHE A 191 -5.04 10.55 -19.32
CA PHE A 191 -4.17 11.36 -20.15
C PHE A 191 -3.52 10.63 -21.36
N ASP A 192 -3.48 9.29 -21.45
CA ASP A 192 -2.74 8.56 -22.51
C ASP A 192 -3.60 8.00 -23.65
N ALA A 193 -4.92 7.96 -23.50
CA ALA A 193 -5.81 7.49 -24.56
C ALA A 193 -6.25 8.64 -25.47
N SER A 194 -5.45 8.92 -26.51
CA SER A 194 -5.84 9.64 -27.73
C SER A 194 -6.60 10.96 -27.54
N GLY A 195 -5.84 12.06 -27.49
CA GLY A 195 -6.39 13.40 -27.60
C GLY A 195 -6.70 14.01 -26.24
N SER A 196 -6.24 15.24 -26.06
CA SER A 196 -6.44 16.11 -24.91
C SER A 196 -7.92 16.44 -24.66
N ALA A 197 -8.75 15.45 -24.35
CA ALA A 197 -9.97 15.71 -23.62
C ALA A 197 -9.53 16.13 -22.21
N SER A 198 -9.56 17.42 -21.92
CA SER A 198 -9.32 17.92 -20.57
C SER A 198 -10.29 17.20 -19.64
N LEU A 199 -9.80 16.25 -18.83
CA LEU A 199 -10.62 15.68 -17.77
C LEU A 199 -11.18 16.83 -16.96
N ASN A 200 -12.50 16.84 -16.79
CA ASN A 200 -13.06 17.76 -15.82
C ASN A 200 -12.70 17.28 -14.41
N LEU A 201 -12.78 18.19 -13.43
CA LEU A 201 -12.36 17.90 -12.06
C LEU A 201 -13.13 16.73 -11.44
N LYS A 202 -14.40 16.53 -11.82
CA LYS A 202 -15.22 15.41 -11.34
C LYS A 202 -14.71 14.08 -11.86
N GLU A 203 -14.39 13.99 -13.15
CA GLU A 203 -13.78 12.80 -13.75
C GLU A 203 -12.43 12.50 -13.12
N PHE A 204 -11.61 13.52 -12.87
CA PHE A 204 -10.34 13.34 -12.18
C PHE A 204 -10.55 12.78 -10.76
N HIS A 205 -11.38 13.41 -9.92
CA HIS A 205 -11.62 12.97 -8.54
C HIS A 205 -12.29 11.60 -8.42
N THR A 206 -13.03 11.15 -9.44
CA THR A 206 -13.71 9.85 -9.43
C THR A 206 -12.94 8.76 -10.17
N ALA A 207 -11.79 9.09 -10.76
CA ALA A 207 -10.93 8.11 -11.42
C ALA A 207 -10.34 7.13 -10.41
N ASP A 208 -10.24 5.85 -10.79
CA ASP A 208 -9.63 4.82 -9.96
C ASP A 208 -8.18 5.10 -9.59
N SER A 209 -7.48 5.90 -10.42
CA SER A 209 -6.12 6.32 -10.15
C SER A 209 -6.01 7.20 -8.89
N GLN A 210 -7.10 7.89 -8.53
CA GLN A 210 -7.23 8.73 -7.33
C GLN A 210 -7.78 7.97 -6.12
N MET A 211 -8.25 6.73 -6.29
CA MET A 211 -8.83 5.93 -5.22
C MET A 211 -7.82 4.91 -4.67
N VAL A 212 -7.68 4.85 -3.35
CA VAL A 212 -6.85 3.86 -2.65
C VAL A 212 -7.70 3.02 -1.71
N HIS A 213 -7.30 1.77 -1.47
CA HIS A 213 -7.94 0.97 -0.42
C HIS A 213 -7.55 1.50 0.96
N VAL A 214 -8.53 1.53 1.88
CA VAL A 214 -8.29 1.98 3.27
C VAL A 214 -7.22 1.15 3.96
N ALA A 215 -7.15 -0.16 3.69
CA ALA A 215 -6.11 -1.04 4.21
C ALA A 215 -4.70 -0.66 3.74
N ASP A 216 -4.55 -0.24 2.48
CA ASP A 216 -3.26 0.20 1.93
C ASP A 216 -2.86 1.55 2.53
N ALA A 217 -3.82 2.46 2.74
CA ALA A 217 -3.57 3.72 3.44
C ALA A 217 -3.17 3.50 4.92
N ALA A 218 -3.78 2.52 5.59
CA ALA A 218 -3.38 2.13 6.94
C ALA A 218 -1.96 1.52 6.98
N ALA A 219 -1.61 0.71 5.99
CA ALA A 219 -0.26 0.18 5.83
C ALA A 219 0.76 1.30 5.59
N LEU A 220 0.44 2.25 4.71
CA LEU A 220 1.23 3.46 4.47
C LEU A 220 1.47 4.24 5.75
N ALA A 221 0.43 4.52 6.54
CA ALA A 221 0.55 5.24 7.80
C ALA A 221 1.47 4.52 8.80
N ARG A 222 1.35 3.19 8.90
CA ARG A 222 2.24 2.36 9.74
C ARG A 222 3.69 2.45 9.29
N PHE A 223 3.96 2.31 8.00
CA PHE A 223 5.33 2.40 7.47
C PHE A 223 5.90 3.81 7.56
N ALA A 224 5.10 4.85 7.30
CA ALA A 224 5.48 6.23 7.55
C ALA A 224 5.89 6.44 9.02
N GLY A 225 5.14 5.89 9.97
CA GLY A 225 5.49 5.90 11.40
C GLY A 225 6.83 5.20 11.69
N VAL A 226 7.11 4.07 11.05
CA VAL A 226 8.40 3.35 11.14
C VAL A 226 9.57 4.21 10.65
N MET A 227 9.38 4.99 9.58
CA MET A 227 10.40 5.89 9.04
C MET A 227 10.59 7.11 9.94
N GLN A 228 9.49 7.74 10.35
CA GLN A 228 9.49 8.94 11.19
C GLN A 228 10.12 8.67 12.57
N ALA A 229 9.80 7.53 13.19
CA ALA A 229 10.37 7.13 14.47
C ALA A 229 11.90 6.97 14.44
N ARG A 230 12.49 6.86 13.24
CA ARG A 230 13.93 6.75 13.02
C ARG A 230 14.54 7.98 12.36
N GLY A 231 13.80 9.09 12.30
CA GLY A 231 14.28 10.36 11.74
C GLY A 231 14.52 10.30 10.23
N LYS A 232 13.96 9.30 9.53
CA LYS A 232 14.19 9.09 8.11
C LYS A 232 13.16 9.85 7.29
N ARG A 233 13.63 10.68 6.36
CA ARG A 233 12.77 11.42 5.43
C ARG A 233 12.17 10.47 4.39
N TYR A 234 10.94 10.76 4.00
CA TYR A 234 10.23 10.00 2.99
C TYR A 234 9.31 10.92 2.17
N ARG A 235 8.97 10.47 0.96
CA ARG A 235 7.93 11.06 0.12
C ARG A 235 6.88 10.00 -0.19
N ILE A 236 5.62 10.41 -0.21
CA ILE A 236 4.50 9.54 -0.55
C ILE A 236 4.08 9.85 -1.99
N VAL A 237 3.90 8.81 -2.79
CA VAL A 237 3.37 8.91 -4.16
C VAL A 237 2.41 7.76 -4.43
N SER A 238 1.44 7.97 -5.30
CA SER A 238 0.66 6.86 -5.84
C SER A 238 1.48 6.07 -6.86
N GLN A 239 1.10 4.81 -7.10
CA GLN A 239 1.75 3.97 -8.13
C GLN A 239 1.67 4.59 -9.53
N SER A 240 0.60 5.35 -9.82
CA SER A 240 0.37 6.01 -11.10
C SER A 240 1.24 7.25 -11.32
N GLU A 241 1.68 7.91 -10.23
CA GLU A 241 2.54 9.09 -10.29
C GLU A 241 4.02 8.73 -10.18
N ALA A 242 4.34 7.61 -9.53
CA ALA A 242 5.71 7.12 -9.41
C ALA A 242 6.30 6.83 -10.80
N THR A 243 7.51 7.32 -11.04
CA THR A 243 8.24 7.13 -12.29
C THR A 243 9.42 6.17 -12.11
N TYR A 244 9.93 5.64 -13.22
CA TYR A 244 11.15 4.82 -13.17
C TYR A 244 12.36 5.58 -12.62
N ALA A 245 12.44 6.89 -12.87
CA ALA A 245 13.52 7.74 -12.33
C ALA A 245 13.46 7.85 -10.80
N ASP A 246 12.24 7.90 -10.23
CA ASP A 246 12.08 7.86 -8.77
C ASP A 246 12.63 6.54 -8.20
N LEU A 247 12.31 5.40 -8.82
CA LEU A 247 12.77 4.09 -8.36
C LEU A 247 14.28 3.86 -8.55
N ARG A 248 14.93 4.48 -9.55
CA ARG A 248 16.41 4.40 -9.69
C ARG A 248 17.16 5.28 -8.70
N SER A 249 16.55 6.36 -8.23
CA SER A 249 17.22 7.37 -7.40
C SER A 249 17.01 7.18 -5.90
N SER A 250 16.02 6.38 -5.49
CA SER A 250 15.62 6.24 -4.09
C SER A 250 15.24 4.80 -3.75
N PRO A 251 15.55 4.30 -2.54
CA PRO A 251 14.92 3.09 -2.01
C PRO A 251 13.41 3.27 -1.92
N VAL A 252 12.67 2.20 -2.17
CA VAL A 252 11.20 2.26 -2.26
C VAL A 252 10.53 1.22 -1.37
N VAL A 253 9.45 1.64 -0.72
CA VAL A 253 8.48 0.75 -0.07
C VAL A 253 7.22 0.74 -0.93
N LEU A 254 6.98 -0.39 -1.58
CA LEU A 254 5.82 -0.65 -2.41
C LEU A 254 4.69 -1.23 -1.55
N ILE A 255 3.56 -0.54 -1.50
CA ILE A 255 2.38 -0.95 -0.74
C ILE A 255 1.32 -1.39 -1.73
N GLY A 256 0.80 -2.59 -1.51
CA GLY A 256 -0.13 -3.24 -2.42
C GLY A 256 0.57 -4.25 -3.34
N LEU A 257 -0.20 -5.25 -3.76
CA LEU A 257 0.29 -6.40 -4.51
C LEU A 257 -0.17 -6.32 -5.97
N LEU A 258 -1.43 -6.65 -6.24
CA LEU A 258 -1.99 -6.61 -7.60
C LEU A 258 -2.34 -5.19 -8.07
N ASN A 259 -2.58 -4.32 -7.10
CA ASN A 259 -3.02 -2.95 -7.29
C ASN A 259 -1.86 -1.94 -7.32
N ASN A 260 -0.61 -2.45 -7.31
CA ASN A 260 0.61 -1.68 -7.45
C ASN A 260 1.43 -2.23 -8.63
N ASP A 261 1.55 -1.45 -9.70
CA ASP A 261 2.26 -1.85 -10.92
C ASP A 261 3.75 -2.09 -10.71
N TRP A 262 4.36 -1.31 -9.81
CA TRP A 262 5.77 -1.46 -9.50
C TRP A 262 6.03 -2.78 -8.80
N THR A 263 5.12 -3.23 -7.92
CA THR A 263 5.20 -4.58 -7.32
C THR A 263 5.11 -5.67 -8.38
N LYS A 264 4.19 -5.54 -9.35
CA LYS A 264 4.03 -6.52 -10.45
C LYS A 264 5.22 -6.57 -11.42
N ARG A 265 6.04 -5.51 -11.50
CA ARG A 265 7.18 -5.40 -12.43
C ARG A 265 8.50 -5.93 -11.87
N LEU A 266 8.52 -6.29 -10.58
CA LEU A 266 9.66 -6.95 -9.95
C LEU A 266 9.92 -8.30 -10.62
N VAL A 267 11.19 -8.67 -10.74
CA VAL A 267 11.64 -9.88 -11.46
C VAL A 267 12.57 -10.70 -10.59
N GLY A 268 12.70 -11.99 -10.91
CA GLY A 268 13.56 -12.91 -10.16
C GLY A 268 13.00 -13.33 -8.81
N LEU A 269 11.70 -13.12 -8.58
CA LEU A 269 11.02 -13.51 -7.34
C LEU A 269 10.63 -14.99 -7.37
N ARG A 270 10.73 -15.68 -6.22
CA ARG A 270 10.21 -17.05 -6.09
C ARG A 270 8.69 -17.07 -5.95
N PHE A 271 8.13 -16.10 -5.24
CA PHE A 271 6.69 -15.98 -5.05
C PHE A 271 6.12 -14.82 -5.86
N THR A 272 5.12 -15.09 -6.69
CA THR A 272 4.43 -14.07 -7.52
C THR A 272 2.92 -14.18 -7.39
N ALA A 273 2.23 -13.04 -7.37
CA ALA A 273 0.77 -13.02 -7.40
C ALA A 273 0.26 -12.98 -8.84
N GLU A 274 -0.62 -13.91 -9.19
CA GLU A 274 -1.13 -14.09 -10.54
C GLU A 274 -2.65 -14.22 -10.52
N ARG A 275 -3.31 -13.68 -11.56
CA ARG A 275 -4.72 -13.97 -11.82
C ARG A 275 -4.79 -15.25 -12.64
N ILE A 276 -5.45 -16.27 -12.10
CA ILE A 276 -5.56 -17.60 -12.70
C ILE A 276 -6.94 -17.86 -13.33
N GLY A 277 -7.86 -16.90 -13.22
CA GLY A 277 -9.19 -16.94 -13.82
C GLY A 277 -10.02 -15.73 -13.38
N PRO A 278 -11.28 -15.62 -13.84
CA PRO A 278 -12.21 -14.57 -13.40
C PRO A 278 -12.32 -14.57 -11.88
N GLY A 279 -12.11 -13.41 -11.25
CA GLY A 279 -12.12 -13.25 -9.79
C GLY A 279 -11.08 -14.05 -8.99
N LYS A 280 -10.24 -14.90 -9.60
CA LYS A 280 -9.32 -15.79 -8.86
C LYS A 280 -7.88 -15.32 -8.93
N VAL A 281 -7.28 -15.16 -7.76
CA VAL A 281 -5.87 -14.78 -7.59
C VAL A 281 -5.17 -15.88 -6.81
N LEU A 282 -3.95 -16.21 -7.21
CA LEU A 282 -3.08 -17.19 -6.57
C LEU A 282 -1.68 -16.57 -6.32
N ILE A 283 -1.08 -16.84 -5.17
CA ILE A 283 0.37 -16.70 -4.99
C ILE A 283 1.04 -17.98 -5.50
N ARG A 284 1.74 -17.89 -6.63
CA ARG A 284 2.51 -18.99 -7.21
C ARG A 284 3.85 -19.13 -6.51
N ASP A 285 4.23 -20.36 -6.18
CA ASP A 285 5.60 -20.73 -5.76
C ASP A 285 6.34 -21.32 -6.97
N HIS A 286 7.28 -20.57 -7.56
CA HIS A 286 8.05 -21.03 -8.72
C HIS A 286 8.96 -22.23 -8.42
N SER A 287 9.26 -22.51 -7.15
CA SER A 287 9.98 -23.72 -6.73
C SER A 287 9.06 -24.92 -6.46
N ASN A 288 7.74 -24.70 -6.37
CA ASN A 288 6.74 -25.77 -6.25
C ASN A 288 5.49 -25.46 -7.10
N PRO A 289 5.57 -25.59 -8.44
CA PRO A 289 4.52 -25.14 -9.35
C PRO A 289 3.18 -25.89 -9.22
N SER A 290 3.16 -27.06 -8.58
CA SER A 290 1.93 -27.83 -8.34
C SER A 290 1.12 -27.31 -7.14
N ARG A 291 1.70 -26.45 -6.31
CA ARG A 291 1.00 -25.80 -5.21
C ARG A 291 -0.05 -24.82 -5.75
N ALA A 292 -1.27 -24.90 -5.22
CA ALA A 292 -2.38 -24.03 -5.62
C ALA A 292 -3.31 -23.63 -4.46
N ASP A 293 -2.89 -23.84 -3.20
CA ASP A 293 -3.71 -23.61 -2.00
C ASP A 293 -3.66 -22.16 -1.47
N TRP A 294 -2.73 -21.33 -1.96
CA TRP A 294 -2.62 -19.90 -1.60
C TRP A 294 -3.39 -19.00 -2.56
N PHE A 295 -4.70 -19.20 -2.65
CA PHE A 295 -5.57 -18.45 -3.55
C PHE A 295 -6.71 -17.73 -2.82
N ILE A 296 -7.31 -16.75 -3.48
CA ILE A 296 -8.54 -16.09 -3.08
C ILE A 296 -9.50 -16.00 -4.27
N ASP A 297 -10.80 -16.08 -3.99
CA ASP A 297 -11.88 -15.92 -4.94
C ASP A 297 -12.65 -14.63 -4.60
N TYR A 298 -12.52 -13.62 -5.47
CA TYR A 298 -13.11 -12.30 -5.32
C TYR A 298 -14.62 -12.27 -5.52
N TYR A 299 -15.22 -13.34 -6.08
CA TYR A 299 -16.67 -13.44 -6.19
C TYR A 299 -17.30 -14.03 -4.93
N LYS A 300 -16.50 -14.52 -3.99
CA LYS A 300 -16.98 -14.97 -2.70
C LYS A 300 -17.42 -13.76 -1.85
N PRO A 301 -18.60 -13.80 -1.21
CA PRO A 301 -19.04 -12.71 -0.34
C PRO A 301 -18.02 -12.40 0.75
N VAL A 302 -17.83 -11.11 1.06
CA VAL A 302 -16.80 -10.63 2.02
C VAL A 302 -16.89 -11.34 3.37
N LEU A 303 -18.11 -11.61 3.86
CA LEU A 303 -18.32 -12.29 5.15
C LEU A 303 -18.01 -13.79 5.12
N GLU A 304 -17.90 -14.38 3.93
CA GLU A 304 -17.51 -15.78 3.75
C GLU A 304 -16.02 -15.94 3.44
N ILE A 305 -15.28 -14.85 3.22
CA ILE A 305 -13.82 -14.90 3.17
C ILE A 305 -13.33 -15.29 4.56
N SER A 306 -12.69 -16.46 4.65
CA SER A 306 -12.16 -17.01 5.90
C SER A 306 -10.64 -16.94 5.98
N LYS A 307 -9.96 -16.67 4.86
CA LYS A 307 -8.51 -16.63 4.76
C LYS A 307 -8.08 -15.69 3.66
N ASP A 308 -6.98 -14.99 3.89
CA ASP A 308 -6.28 -14.21 2.89
C ASP A 308 -4.77 -14.47 3.00
N TYR A 309 -4.03 -14.13 1.95
CA TYR A 309 -2.58 -14.28 1.88
C TYR A 309 -1.92 -12.98 1.47
N ALA A 310 -0.67 -12.81 1.86
CA ALA A 310 0.12 -11.63 1.52
C ALA A 310 1.55 -11.99 1.17
N LEU A 311 2.17 -11.12 0.38
CA LEU A 311 3.58 -11.19 0.04
C LEU A 311 4.32 -10.03 0.70
N VAL A 312 5.40 -10.37 1.39
CA VAL A 312 6.37 -9.42 1.93
C VAL A 312 7.72 -9.70 1.30
N LEU A 313 8.39 -8.66 0.84
CA LEU A 313 9.69 -8.72 0.17
C LEU A 313 10.61 -7.66 0.74
N ARG A 314 11.90 -8.00 0.85
CA ARG A 314 13.00 -7.04 0.86
C ARG A 314 14.10 -7.56 -0.05
N ALA A 315 14.39 -6.84 -1.12
CA ALA A 315 15.47 -7.21 -2.02
C ALA A 315 16.13 -5.98 -2.66
N THR A 316 17.37 -6.13 -3.12
CA THR A 316 17.95 -5.20 -4.09
C THR A 316 17.35 -5.50 -5.47
N ASP A 317 16.62 -4.56 -6.06
CA ASP A 317 16.05 -4.75 -7.40
C ASP A 317 17.16 -4.66 -8.46
N PRO A 318 17.37 -5.72 -9.29
CA PRO A 318 18.45 -5.74 -10.28
C PRO A 318 18.30 -4.66 -11.37
N LYS A 319 17.10 -4.09 -11.58
CA LYS A 319 16.87 -3.06 -12.60
C LYS A 319 17.23 -1.65 -12.14
N THR A 320 17.09 -1.39 -10.84
CA THR A 320 17.30 -0.06 -10.25
C THR A 320 18.53 0.01 -9.36
N GLU A 321 19.05 -1.14 -8.94
CA GLU A 321 20.12 -1.30 -7.94
C GLU A 321 19.76 -0.69 -6.58
N GLN A 322 18.48 -0.35 -6.37
CA GLN A 322 17.96 0.18 -5.12
C GLN A 322 17.35 -0.93 -4.26
N ILE A 323 17.34 -0.71 -2.95
CA ILE A 323 16.57 -1.57 -2.04
C ILE A 323 15.08 -1.32 -2.25
N VAL A 324 14.36 -2.41 -2.49
CA VAL A 324 12.90 -2.46 -2.55
C VAL A 324 12.39 -3.26 -1.37
N VAL A 325 11.44 -2.67 -0.64
CA VAL A 325 10.55 -3.41 0.24
C VAL A 325 9.17 -3.45 -0.41
N ALA A 326 8.54 -4.61 -0.47
CA ALA A 326 7.14 -4.70 -0.91
C ALA A 326 6.30 -5.37 0.17
N ALA A 327 5.09 -4.88 0.38
CA ALA A 327 4.13 -5.46 1.31
C ALA A 327 2.71 -5.27 0.76
N GLY A 328 2.03 -6.38 0.48
CA GLY A 328 0.66 -6.34 -0.01
C GLY A 328 -0.04 -7.69 0.07
N GLY A 329 -1.35 -7.64 0.34
CA GLY A 329 -2.23 -8.80 0.33
C GLY A 329 -2.80 -9.13 -1.03
N MET A 330 -3.34 -10.34 -1.18
CA MET A 330 -4.25 -10.63 -2.28
C MET A 330 -5.59 -9.92 -2.11
N SER A 331 -5.99 -9.54 -0.89
CA SER A 331 -7.02 -8.53 -0.65
C SER A 331 -6.59 -7.52 0.45
N VAL A 332 -7.52 -6.64 0.84
CA VAL A 332 -7.33 -5.67 1.93
C VAL A 332 -6.95 -6.32 3.26
N PHE A 333 -7.41 -7.55 3.53
CA PHE A 333 -7.10 -8.25 4.78
C PHE A 333 -5.63 -8.66 4.85
N GLY A 334 -5.10 -9.20 3.75
CA GLY A 334 -3.70 -9.57 3.62
C GLY A 334 -2.78 -8.35 3.71
N THR A 335 -3.16 -7.20 3.14
CA THR A 335 -2.34 -5.98 3.27
C THR A 335 -2.24 -5.53 4.74
N LEU A 336 -3.34 -5.58 5.50
CA LEU A 336 -3.31 -5.27 6.93
C LEU A 336 -2.40 -6.24 7.71
N ALA A 337 -2.47 -7.53 7.40
CA ALA A 337 -1.63 -8.55 8.01
C ALA A 337 -0.15 -8.36 7.66
N ALA A 338 0.19 -8.02 6.41
CA ALA A 338 1.55 -7.70 6.01
C ALA A 338 2.08 -6.44 6.70
N ALA A 339 1.25 -5.41 6.83
CA ALA A 339 1.62 -4.19 7.54
C ALA A 339 1.83 -4.43 9.04
N GLU A 340 0.99 -5.25 9.67
CA GLU A 340 1.17 -5.67 11.06
C GLU A 340 2.48 -6.45 11.22
N PHE A 341 2.74 -7.43 10.36
CA PHE A 341 3.95 -8.23 10.38
C PHE A 341 5.23 -7.37 10.33
N LEU A 342 5.24 -6.35 9.47
CA LEU A 342 6.37 -5.44 9.30
C LEU A 342 6.43 -4.27 10.30
N THR A 343 5.50 -4.19 11.25
CA THR A 343 5.52 -3.17 12.31
C THR A 343 5.44 -3.75 13.72
N ASN A 344 5.15 -5.04 13.86
CA ASN A 344 5.08 -5.75 15.13
C ASN A 344 6.32 -6.61 15.36
N SER A 345 7.15 -6.22 16.33
CA SER A 345 8.38 -6.95 16.67
C SER A 345 8.13 -8.37 17.21
N ASN A 346 6.95 -8.65 17.77
CA ASN A 346 6.63 -10.01 18.24
C ASN A 346 6.38 -10.95 17.07
N GLU A 347 5.66 -10.48 16.05
CA GLU A 347 5.37 -11.26 14.85
C GLU A 347 6.63 -11.50 14.03
N PHE A 348 7.43 -10.46 13.80
CA PHE A 348 8.66 -10.60 13.01
C PHE A 348 9.71 -11.49 13.68
N ARG A 349 9.76 -11.52 15.02
CA ARG A 349 10.65 -12.43 15.78
C ARG A 349 10.38 -13.91 15.48
N LYS A 350 9.14 -14.29 15.17
CA LYS A 350 8.79 -15.68 14.81
C LYS A 350 9.48 -16.10 13.51
N LEU A 351 9.53 -15.21 12.52
CA LEU A 351 10.28 -15.43 11.28
C LEU A 351 11.78 -15.57 11.56
N ALA A 352 12.33 -14.60 12.31
CA ALA A 352 13.76 -14.51 12.57
C ALA A 352 14.31 -15.72 13.34
N ALA A 353 13.50 -16.34 14.20
CA ALA A 353 13.85 -17.56 14.92
C ALA A 353 14.12 -18.76 14.00
N SER A 354 13.48 -18.81 12.82
CA SER A 354 13.68 -19.85 11.80
C SER A 354 14.56 -19.41 10.63
N ALA A 355 15.03 -18.16 10.62
CA ALA A 355 15.79 -17.62 9.51
C ALA A 355 17.25 -18.13 9.51
N PRO A 356 17.88 -18.28 8.33
CA PRO A 356 19.28 -18.72 8.25
C PRO A 356 20.22 -17.70 8.89
N LYS A 357 21.42 -18.14 9.29
CA LYS A 357 22.47 -17.22 9.79
C LYS A 357 22.78 -16.15 8.73
N GLY A 358 22.91 -14.90 9.17
CA GLY A 358 23.21 -13.77 8.30
C GLY A 358 22.05 -13.33 7.39
N TRP A 359 20.81 -13.80 7.62
CA TRP A 359 19.64 -13.42 6.83
C TRP A 359 19.45 -11.90 6.70
N ALA A 360 19.88 -11.12 7.69
CA ALA A 360 19.81 -9.66 7.68
C ALA A 360 20.48 -9.02 6.46
N ASN A 361 21.48 -9.69 5.86
CA ASN A 361 22.22 -9.22 4.69
C ASN A 361 21.76 -9.90 3.38
N LYS A 362 20.72 -10.73 3.42
CA LYS A 362 20.18 -11.45 2.26
C LYS A 362 18.94 -10.76 1.71
N ASN A 363 18.60 -11.06 0.46
CA ASN A 363 17.25 -10.83 -0.01
C ASN A 363 16.29 -11.79 0.71
N LEU A 364 15.03 -11.37 0.87
CA LEU A 364 14.02 -12.10 1.64
C LEU A 364 12.65 -11.96 0.99
N GLU A 365 11.97 -13.07 0.79
CA GLU A 365 10.53 -13.14 0.51
C GLU A 365 9.81 -13.96 1.57
N VAL A 366 8.62 -13.51 1.95
CA VAL A 366 7.77 -14.16 2.93
C VAL A 366 6.33 -14.19 2.41
N VAL A 367 5.77 -15.39 2.35
CA VAL A 367 4.32 -15.56 2.16
C VAL A 367 3.68 -15.63 3.54
N LEU A 368 2.72 -14.75 3.77
CA LEU A 368 1.92 -14.71 4.98
C LEU A 368 0.51 -15.23 4.67
N SER A 369 -0.10 -15.85 5.66
CA SER A 369 -1.54 -16.11 5.71
C SER A 369 -2.16 -15.36 6.88
N THR A 370 -3.43 -15.01 6.77
CA THR A 370 -4.22 -14.47 7.87
C THR A 370 -5.62 -15.07 7.82
N ASP A 371 -6.14 -15.48 8.98
CA ASP A 371 -7.54 -15.87 9.08
C ASP A 371 -8.41 -14.62 9.06
N VAL A 372 -9.52 -14.66 8.33
CA VAL A 372 -10.46 -13.54 8.21
C VAL A 372 -11.74 -13.91 8.97
N ILE A 373 -12.07 -13.14 10.00
CA ILE A 373 -13.22 -13.41 10.87
C ILE A 373 -14.14 -12.19 10.82
N ARG A 374 -15.35 -12.39 10.27
CA ARG A 374 -16.37 -11.33 10.12
C ARG A 374 -15.83 -10.07 9.44
N GLY A 375 -15.03 -10.25 8.39
CA GLY A 375 -14.44 -9.14 7.64
C GLY A 375 -13.30 -8.40 8.38
N ASN A 376 -12.64 -9.06 9.33
CA ASN A 376 -11.45 -8.53 9.99
C ASN A 376 -10.28 -9.50 9.83
N ALA A 377 -9.10 -8.98 9.51
CA ALA A 377 -7.87 -9.76 9.44
C ALA A 377 -7.42 -10.16 10.86
N GLY A 378 -7.06 -11.42 11.04
CA GLY A 378 -6.36 -11.92 12.23
C GLY A 378 -4.84 -11.72 12.13
N PRO A 379 -4.10 -12.21 13.14
CA PRO A 379 -2.64 -12.10 13.16
C PRO A 379 -1.99 -12.80 11.96
N PRO A 380 -0.89 -12.24 11.41
CA PRO A 380 -0.16 -12.85 10.30
C PRO A 380 0.54 -14.15 10.73
N THR A 381 0.49 -15.16 9.87
CA THR A 381 1.22 -16.43 10.03
C THR A 381 2.12 -16.65 8.82
N VAL A 382 3.42 -16.86 9.05
CA VAL A 382 4.38 -17.20 7.99
C VAL A 382 4.10 -18.61 7.48
N VAL A 383 3.81 -18.74 6.18
CA VAL A 383 3.55 -20.04 5.53
C VAL A 383 4.65 -20.46 4.57
N ALA A 384 5.46 -19.52 4.09
CA ALA A 384 6.67 -19.82 3.35
C ALA A 384 7.68 -18.67 3.40
N THR A 385 8.96 -19.01 3.22
CA THR A 385 10.06 -18.05 3.20
C THR A 385 11.08 -18.41 2.13
N HIS A 386 11.72 -17.42 1.56
CA HIS A 386 12.87 -17.58 0.67
C HIS A 386 13.93 -16.55 1.00
N PHE A 387 15.19 -16.98 1.05
CA PHE A 387 16.34 -16.11 1.30
C PHE A 387 17.42 -16.42 0.26
N TRP A 388 17.98 -15.39 -0.37
CA TRP A 388 19.08 -15.55 -1.33
C TRP A 388 20.16 -14.50 -1.14
#